data_AF-A0A7J5ZME7-F1
#
_entry.id   AF-A0A7J5ZME7-F1
#
_cell.length_a   1.000
_cell.length_b   1.000
_cell.length_c   1.000
_cell.angle_alpha   90.00
_cell.angle_beta   90.00
_cell.angle_gamma   90.00
#
_symmetry.space_group_name_H-M   'P 1'
#
loop_
_entity.id
_entity.type
_entity.pdbx_description
1 polymer ?
#
loop_
_entity_poly.entity_id
_entity_poly.type
_entity_poly.pdbx_seq_one_letter_code
_entity_poly.pdbx_strand_id
1 'polypeptide(L)'
;MRKENLIRYIQTKIQECFQHIHERDQVEAYFFWQIMELFCNRNGEVMMCEVATILFRGFSWLRQKLPNYEDGNRWKEWCLPLAELLSSSPPDHHEHREALIKMGDDLASRRWTYAAHICYVVAKVELGSRSQFELIGCDGRVPFGIQVLSKAFVRTETYEYVVSLTSGLAQPNFQRWKFCQASRLAHFNLTDQAFKYCENIARATFTFPDRIKRSFVERLILLSCKLLDEKAEEPEWLLELRQLHRTKLENLNGDPEQRMATTSHDVVSEIQDSECSLRTGEIPALQSPDLEQHNDPPAVFESRYTLGKLLGQGGFGSIFEGVRTEDGKEVAIKFVQKIKVKTMTIPGETQELPVEVALMKMVSRPPRCSNVVELLEWFNMDDQYVMVLERPSPCMDLYKFTNLQGDCLPEAQARDVMLQVIRAARHCCDRGVLHRDIKEENLLINTDTLEVKLIDFGSGDLLKDTPYEEYSGTDFFIPPEFLKNEEYMGIPTAIWGLGVLLFSLICGVYPFFVADVLHDAHLELCPDLSQVRVKQDFSARHLDVPLDRSGIMEDVCSSCLTAMLLEQGVFWPGKSATEALWELQWGKRYTRKRT
;
A
#
# COMPACT_ATOMS: atom_id res chain seq x y z
N MET A 1 11.55 13.82 19.02
CA MET A 1 10.80 14.73 19.90
C MET A 1 11.05 14.41 21.37
N ARG A 2 11.32 15.43 22.20
CA ARG A 2 11.37 15.28 23.68
C ARG A 2 9.96 15.14 24.24
N LYS A 3 9.77 14.31 25.27
CA LYS A 3 8.49 14.08 25.96
C LYS A 3 7.65 15.35 26.21
N GLU A 4 8.31 16.44 26.60
CA GLU A 4 7.68 17.76 26.87
C GLU A 4 6.98 18.36 25.64
N ASN A 5 7.54 18.19 24.45
CA ASN A 5 6.95 18.69 23.21
C ASN A 5 5.71 17.87 22.82
N LEU A 6 5.72 16.55 23.10
CA LEU A 6 4.54 15.70 22.88
C LEU A 6 3.40 16.12 23.81
N ILE A 7 3.70 16.36 25.10
CA ILE A 7 2.69 16.83 26.06
C ILE A 7 2.07 18.14 25.59
N ARG A 8 2.88 19.10 25.13
CA ARG A 8 2.38 20.38 24.58
C ARG A 8 1.49 20.15 23.35
N TYR A 9 1.87 19.25 22.45
CA TYR A 9 1.06 18.89 21.30
C TYR A 9 -0.29 18.30 21.72
N ILE A 10 -0.29 17.34 22.65
CA ILE A 10 -1.51 16.72 23.18
C ILE A 10 -2.43 17.80 23.78
N GLN A 11 -1.88 18.75 24.53
CA GLN A 11 -2.64 19.87 25.11
C GLN A 11 -3.28 20.76 24.04
N THR A 12 -2.58 21.04 22.93
CA THR A 12 -3.16 21.74 21.78
C THR A 12 -4.31 20.94 21.17
N LYS A 13 -4.16 19.63 20.97
CA LYS A 13 -5.23 18.77 20.45
C LYS A 13 -6.44 18.67 21.37
N ILE A 14 -6.25 18.68 22.68
CA ILE A 14 -7.34 18.78 23.66
C ILE A 14 -8.14 20.08 23.44
N GLN A 15 -7.46 21.21 23.24
CA GLN A 15 -8.10 22.51 22.98
C GLN A 15 -8.84 22.53 21.64
N GLU A 16 -8.27 21.96 20.58
CA GLU A 16 -8.94 21.83 19.28
C GLU A 16 -10.22 20.99 19.39
N CYS A 17 -10.14 19.81 20.02
CA CYS A 17 -11.33 18.96 20.24
C CYS A 17 -12.40 19.71 21.05
N PHE A 18 -11.98 20.53 22.01
CA PHE A 18 -12.88 21.35 22.81
C PHE A 18 -13.60 22.43 21.99
N GLN A 19 -12.89 23.11 21.08
CA GLN A 19 -13.48 24.12 20.20
C GLN A 19 -14.48 23.52 19.21
N HIS A 20 -14.22 22.29 18.77
CA HIS A 20 -14.99 21.59 17.75
C HIS A 20 -15.88 20.48 18.32
N ILE A 21 -16.24 20.53 19.61
CA ILE A 21 -16.88 19.40 20.34
C ILE A 21 -18.22 18.91 19.74
N HIS A 22 -18.86 19.74 18.92
CA HIS A 22 -20.10 19.41 18.22
C HIS A 22 -19.90 18.57 16.95
N GLU A 23 -18.67 18.49 16.44
CA GLU A 23 -18.35 17.68 15.26
C GLU A 23 -18.26 16.20 15.65
N ARG A 24 -18.45 15.35 14.64
CA ARG A 24 -18.41 13.90 14.79
C ARG A 24 -17.07 13.45 15.38
N ASP A 25 -17.12 12.49 16.31
CA ASP A 25 -15.96 11.82 16.92
C ASP A 25 -15.03 12.73 17.77
N GLN A 26 -15.32 14.02 17.91
CA GLN A 26 -14.50 14.96 18.70
C GLN A 26 -14.63 14.73 20.21
N VAL A 27 -15.76 14.22 20.67
CA VAL A 27 -15.96 13.83 22.09
C VAL A 27 -15.03 12.66 22.43
N GLU A 28 -15.02 11.61 21.63
CA GLU A 28 -14.11 10.48 21.77
C GLU A 28 -12.64 10.93 21.64
N ALA A 29 -12.33 11.81 20.68
CA ALA A 29 -10.99 12.37 20.53
C ALA A 29 -10.54 13.14 21.77
N TYR A 30 -11.41 13.95 22.37
CA TYR A 30 -11.12 14.67 23.60
C TYR A 30 -10.73 13.72 24.74
N PHE A 31 -11.50 12.65 24.97
CA PHE A 31 -11.17 11.65 25.98
C PHE A 31 -9.88 10.92 25.66
N PHE A 32 -9.65 10.53 24.40
CA PHE A 32 -8.40 9.91 23.97
C PHE A 32 -7.19 10.77 24.32
N TRP A 33 -7.20 12.06 23.95
CA TRP A 33 -6.06 12.95 24.21
C TRP A 33 -5.83 13.21 25.70
N GLN A 34 -6.89 13.34 26.50
CA GLN A 34 -6.78 13.43 27.98
C GLN A 34 -6.10 12.19 28.58
N ILE A 35 -6.45 10.99 28.08
CA ILE A 35 -5.84 9.73 28.53
C ILE A 35 -4.37 9.66 28.10
N MET A 36 -4.04 10.07 26.86
CA MET A 36 -2.65 10.14 26.40
C MET A 36 -1.81 11.14 27.20
N GLU A 37 -2.36 12.29 27.58
CA GLU A 37 -1.67 13.26 28.45
C GLU A 37 -1.33 12.63 29.82
N LEU A 38 -2.30 11.92 30.43
CA LEU A 38 -2.08 11.21 31.69
C LEU A 38 -1.01 10.14 31.56
N PHE A 39 -1.10 9.31 30.52
CA PHE A 39 -0.11 8.28 30.24
C PHE A 39 1.28 8.89 30.04
N CYS A 40 1.43 9.96 29.24
CA CYS A 40 2.70 10.65 29.10
C CYS A 40 3.22 11.17 30.45
N ASN A 41 2.41 11.90 31.22
CA ASN A 41 2.83 12.49 32.50
C ASN A 41 3.35 11.44 33.50
N ARG A 42 2.77 10.24 33.48
CA ARG A 42 3.11 9.12 34.36
C ARG A 42 4.11 8.12 33.76
N ASN A 43 4.76 8.42 32.63
CA ASN A 43 5.63 7.48 31.92
C ASN A 43 4.93 6.14 31.58
N GLY A 44 3.62 6.21 31.35
CA GLY A 44 2.73 5.10 31.08
C GLY A 44 2.39 4.21 32.29
N GLU A 45 2.95 4.45 33.48
CA GLU A 45 2.58 3.78 34.73
C GLU A 45 1.33 4.44 35.34
N VAL A 46 0.18 4.15 34.75
CA VAL A 46 -1.10 4.79 35.12
C VAL A 46 -2.02 3.81 35.81
N MET A 47 -2.58 4.26 36.94
CA MET A 47 -3.59 3.51 37.66
C MET A 47 -4.95 3.68 36.97
N MET A 48 -5.72 2.60 36.85
CA MET A 48 -7.05 2.63 36.21
C MET A 48 -8.01 3.64 36.87
N CYS A 49 -7.90 3.86 38.18
CA CYS A 49 -8.68 4.85 38.90
C CYS A 49 -8.38 6.31 38.49
N GLU A 50 -7.15 6.60 38.04
CA GLU A 50 -6.79 7.92 37.51
C GLU A 50 -7.48 8.15 36.16
N VAL A 51 -7.55 7.11 35.30
CA VAL A 51 -8.31 7.14 34.04
C VAL A 51 -9.80 7.32 34.32
N ALA A 52 -10.36 6.59 35.30
CA ALA A 52 -11.75 6.75 35.71
C ALA A 52 -12.07 8.18 36.15
N THR A 53 -11.14 8.84 36.86
CA THR A 53 -11.30 10.24 37.29
C THR A 53 -11.43 11.19 36.10
N ILE A 54 -10.66 10.97 35.03
CA ILE A 54 -10.78 11.75 33.78
C ILE A 54 -12.17 11.53 33.16
N LEU A 55 -12.62 10.28 33.07
CA LEU A 55 -13.93 9.96 32.49
C LEU A 55 -15.08 10.59 33.27
N PHE A 56 -15.10 10.50 34.61
CA PHE A 56 -16.14 11.13 35.43
C PHE A 56 -16.17 12.65 35.30
N ARG A 57 -14.99 13.30 35.29
CA ARG A 57 -14.89 14.76 35.12
C ARG A 57 -15.36 15.20 33.74
N GLY A 58 -14.88 14.54 32.70
CA GLY A 58 -15.28 14.81 31.31
C GLY A 58 -16.77 14.58 31.09
N PHE A 59 -17.34 13.50 31.65
CA PHE A 59 -18.77 13.22 31.61
C PHE A 59 -19.60 14.33 32.27
N SER A 60 -19.24 14.75 33.48
CA SER A 60 -19.94 15.82 34.21
C SER A 60 -19.90 17.13 33.42
N TRP A 61 -18.75 17.45 32.83
CA TRP A 61 -18.57 18.63 32.02
C TRP A 61 -19.39 18.60 30.71
N LEU A 62 -19.35 17.51 29.95
CA LEU A 62 -20.14 17.33 28.71
C LEU A 62 -21.63 17.49 28.98
N ARG A 63 -22.12 16.94 30.10
CA ARG A 63 -23.51 17.07 30.53
C ARG A 63 -23.93 18.53 30.75
N GLN A 64 -23.04 19.37 31.26
CA GLN A 64 -23.31 20.80 31.48
C GLN A 64 -23.28 21.60 30.18
N LYS A 65 -22.37 21.26 29.26
CA LYS A 65 -22.16 21.98 28.00
C LYS A 65 -23.12 21.61 26.88
N LEU A 66 -23.60 20.38 26.85
CA LEU A 66 -24.48 19.84 25.79
C LEU A 66 -25.83 19.36 26.37
N PRO A 67 -26.65 20.22 26.97
CA PRO A 67 -27.90 19.80 27.63
C PRO A 67 -28.99 19.32 26.64
N ASN A 68 -29.01 19.84 25.40
CA ASN A 68 -30.08 19.61 24.41
C ASN A 68 -29.58 19.02 23.08
N TYR A 69 -28.42 18.35 23.06
CA TYR A 69 -27.90 17.74 21.83
C TYR A 69 -28.69 16.45 21.51
N GLU A 70 -29.57 16.52 20.51
CA GLU A 70 -30.55 15.48 20.17
C GLU A 70 -29.96 14.27 19.42
N ASP A 71 -28.79 14.42 18.78
CA ASP A 71 -28.15 13.34 18.02
C ASP A 71 -27.45 12.36 18.97
N GLY A 72 -28.25 11.52 19.64
CA GLY A 72 -27.88 10.30 20.35
C GLY A 72 -26.67 10.43 21.28
N ASN A 73 -26.92 10.50 22.58
CA ASN A 73 -25.92 10.54 23.66
C ASN A 73 -24.98 9.30 23.72
N ARG A 74 -24.28 8.93 22.64
CA ARG A 74 -23.43 7.74 22.53
C ARG A 74 -22.35 7.71 23.60
N TRP A 75 -21.79 8.88 23.92
CA TRP A 75 -20.81 9.02 25.00
C TRP A 75 -21.39 8.67 26.37
N LYS A 76 -22.70 8.81 26.61
CA LYS A 76 -23.31 8.37 27.88
C LYS A 76 -23.38 6.85 28.01
N GLU A 77 -23.48 6.15 26.89
CA GLU A 77 -23.62 4.69 26.85
C GLU A 77 -22.28 3.95 27.02
N TRP A 78 -21.13 4.61 26.81
CA TRP A 78 -19.81 4.00 27.01
C TRP A 78 -18.97 4.65 28.13
N CYS A 79 -19.07 5.98 28.34
CA CYS A 79 -18.16 6.71 29.23
C CYS A 79 -18.37 6.36 30.71
N LEU A 80 -19.61 6.37 31.22
CA LEU A 80 -19.89 6.00 32.62
C LEU A 80 -19.63 4.52 32.88
N PRO A 81 -20.11 3.57 32.05
CA PRO A 81 -19.81 2.15 32.27
C PRO A 81 -18.31 1.86 32.27
N LEU A 82 -17.53 2.54 31.44
CA LEU A 82 -16.07 2.40 31.44
C LEU A 82 -15.45 2.96 32.73
N ALA A 83 -15.91 4.13 33.19
CA ALA A 83 -15.43 4.73 34.44
C ALA A 83 -15.74 3.87 35.67
N GLU A 84 -16.93 3.28 35.71
CA GLU A 84 -17.37 2.34 36.75
C GLU A 84 -16.51 1.07 36.72
N LEU A 85 -16.29 0.49 35.54
CA LEU A 85 -15.43 -0.68 35.37
C LEU A 85 -14.01 -0.42 35.88
N LEU A 86 -13.41 0.71 35.50
CA LEU A 86 -12.07 1.12 35.92
C LEU A 86 -11.96 1.43 37.42
N SER A 87 -13.08 1.80 38.06
CA SER A 87 -13.15 2.07 39.50
C SER A 87 -13.46 0.81 40.33
N SER A 88 -13.93 -0.25 39.69
CA SER A 88 -14.16 -1.53 40.36
C SER A 88 -12.84 -2.15 40.81
N SER A 89 -12.87 -2.86 41.94
CA SER A 89 -11.72 -3.63 42.44
C SER A 89 -11.92 -5.11 42.12
N PRO A 90 -11.52 -5.60 40.93
CA PRO A 90 -11.49 -7.02 40.67
C PRO A 90 -10.37 -7.71 41.46
N PRO A 91 -10.47 -9.02 41.69
CA PRO A 91 -9.51 -9.77 42.49
C PRO A 91 -8.12 -9.92 41.81
N ASP A 92 -8.02 -9.76 40.48
CA ASP A 92 -6.76 -9.84 39.71
C ASP A 92 -6.67 -8.79 38.58
N HIS A 93 -5.45 -8.33 38.27
CA HIS A 93 -5.14 -7.39 37.19
C HIS A 93 -5.47 -7.96 35.80
N HIS A 94 -5.31 -9.27 35.59
CA HIS A 94 -5.62 -9.91 34.31
C HIS A 94 -7.12 -9.89 34.03
N GLU A 95 -7.95 -10.24 35.03
CA GLU A 95 -9.40 -10.20 34.90
C GLU A 95 -9.93 -8.79 34.62
N HIS A 96 -9.34 -7.77 35.26
CA HIS A 96 -9.67 -6.36 34.97
C HIS A 96 -9.41 -6.02 33.50
N ARG A 97 -8.23 -6.41 33.00
CA ARG A 97 -7.81 -6.15 31.62
C ARG A 97 -8.73 -6.84 30.61
N GLU A 98 -9.10 -8.09 30.86
CA GLU A 98 -10.01 -8.84 29.99
C GLU A 98 -11.43 -8.26 29.99
N ALA A 99 -11.91 -7.74 31.12
CA ALA A 99 -13.20 -7.05 31.17
C ALA A 99 -13.22 -5.78 30.30
N LEU A 100 -12.13 -5.00 30.30
CA LEU A 100 -11.97 -3.83 29.43
C LEU A 100 -11.96 -4.21 27.94
N ILE A 101 -11.25 -5.27 27.60
CA ILE A 101 -11.19 -5.80 26.24
C ILE A 101 -12.57 -6.26 25.77
N LYS A 102 -13.30 -7.00 26.62
CA LYS A 102 -14.66 -7.46 26.35
C LYS A 102 -15.64 -6.29 26.13
N MET A 103 -15.51 -5.22 26.92
CA MET A 103 -16.28 -3.99 26.70
C MET A 103 -15.95 -3.36 25.35
N GLY A 104 -14.66 -3.29 24.98
CA GLY A 104 -14.23 -2.83 23.68
C GLY A 104 -14.82 -3.65 22.53
N ASP A 105 -14.82 -4.98 22.65
CA ASP A 105 -15.38 -5.88 21.64
C ASP A 105 -16.90 -5.67 21.45
N ASP A 106 -17.65 -5.47 22.55
CA ASP A 106 -19.09 -5.16 22.49
C ASP A 106 -19.35 -3.83 21.79
N LEU A 107 -18.60 -2.77 22.12
CA LEU A 107 -18.71 -1.46 21.47
C LEU A 107 -18.36 -1.52 19.97
N ALA A 108 -17.32 -2.27 19.62
CA ALA A 108 -16.93 -2.48 18.23
C ALA A 108 -18.03 -3.20 17.43
N SER A 109 -18.71 -4.19 18.04
CA SER A 109 -19.83 -4.90 17.42
C SER A 109 -21.01 -3.97 17.05
N ARG A 110 -21.21 -2.91 17.84
CA ARG A 110 -22.21 -1.84 17.62
C ARG A 110 -21.74 -0.74 16.65
N ARG A 111 -20.55 -0.90 16.05
CA ARG A 111 -19.88 0.10 15.19
C ARG A 111 -19.51 1.40 15.92
N TRP A 112 -19.29 1.34 17.23
CA TRP A 112 -18.78 2.47 18.01
C TRP A 112 -17.27 2.35 18.14
N THR A 113 -16.62 2.42 16.98
CA THR A 113 -15.21 2.10 16.81
C THR A 113 -14.31 2.90 17.74
N TYR A 114 -14.48 4.22 17.80
CA TYR A 114 -13.54 5.04 18.55
C TYR A 114 -13.69 4.82 20.07
N ALA A 115 -14.91 4.65 20.56
CA ALA A 115 -15.16 4.25 21.95
C ALA A 115 -14.52 2.87 22.27
N ALA A 116 -14.65 1.90 21.37
CA ALA A 116 -13.99 0.60 21.50
C ALA A 116 -12.46 0.74 21.57
N HIS A 117 -11.88 1.63 20.76
CA HIS A 117 -10.44 1.87 20.74
C HIS A 117 -9.96 2.51 22.03
N ILE A 118 -10.74 3.39 22.66
CA ILE A 118 -10.41 3.93 23.99
C ILE A 118 -10.30 2.78 25.00
N CYS A 119 -11.22 1.81 24.99
CA CYS A 119 -11.11 0.62 25.84
C CYS A 119 -9.82 -0.17 25.59
N TYR A 120 -9.46 -0.41 24.32
CA TYR A 120 -8.23 -1.12 23.95
C TYR A 120 -6.96 -0.37 24.36
N VAL A 121 -6.96 0.97 24.20
CA VAL A 121 -5.87 1.85 24.60
C VAL A 121 -5.66 1.83 26.11
N VAL A 122 -6.74 1.92 26.90
CA VAL A 122 -6.67 1.85 28.36
C VAL A 122 -6.19 0.48 28.83
N ALA A 123 -6.63 -0.60 28.16
CA ALA A 123 -6.17 -1.96 28.40
C ALA A 123 -4.76 -2.27 27.84
N LYS A 124 -4.11 -1.30 27.19
CA LYS A 124 -2.80 -1.45 26.53
C LYS A 124 -2.75 -2.67 25.59
N VAL A 125 -3.74 -2.80 24.72
CA VAL A 125 -3.83 -3.88 23.72
C VAL A 125 -2.81 -3.64 22.60
N GLU A 126 -2.22 -4.73 22.08
CA GLU A 126 -1.30 -4.66 20.94
C GLU A 126 -2.05 -4.27 19.66
N LEU A 127 -1.53 -3.30 18.90
CA LEU A 127 -2.10 -2.91 17.61
C LEU A 127 -2.08 -4.11 16.64
N GLY A 128 -3.15 -4.29 15.87
CA GLY A 128 -3.31 -5.39 14.91
C GLY A 128 -3.74 -6.74 15.55
N SER A 129 -3.79 -6.85 16.88
CA SER A 129 -4.32 -8.05 17.55
C SER A 129 -5.83 -8.26 17.33
N ARG A 130 -6.53 -7.23 16.85
CA ARG A 130 -7.95 -7.23 16.52
C ARG A 130 -8.13 -6.60 15.16
N SER A 131 -9.02 -7.15 14.34
CA SER A 131 -9.31 -6.68 12.97
C SER A 131 -9.79 -5.23 12.90
N GLN A 132 -10.32 -4.69 14.00
CA GLN A 132 -10.79 -3.31 14.10
C GLN A 132 -9.73 -2.37 14.69
N PHE A 133 -8.69 -2.88 15.35
CA PHE A 133 -7.73 -2.08 16.13
C PHE A 133 -6.34 -2.06 15.49
N GLU A 134 -6.26 -1.46 14.30
CA GLU A 134 -5.00 -1.28 13.56
C GLU A 134 -4.54 0.18 13.55
N LEU A 135 -5.48 1.10 13.27
CA LEU A 135 -5.29 2.56 13.34
C LEU A 135 -6.37 3.18 14.24
N ILE A 136 -5.95 3.99 15.21
CA ILE A 136 -6.85 4.54 16.22
C ILE A 136 -7.77 5.61 15.62
N GLY A 137 -9.07 5.33 15.62
CA GLY A 137 -10.10 6.22 15.08
C GLY A 137 -10.60 5.78 13.70
N CYS A 138 -10.10 4.66 13.17
CA CYS A 138 -10.55 4.05 11.94
C CYS A 138 -11.36 2.77 12.22
N ASP A 139 -12.46 2.54 11.53
CA ASP A 139 -13.36 1.40 11.71
C ASP A 139 -12.87 0.09 11.07
N GLY A 140 -11.55 -0.10 11.03
CA GLY A 140 -10.90 -1.22 10.35
C GLY A 140 -10.97 -1.14 8.81
N ARG A 141 -11.60 -0.10 8.24
CA ARG A 141 -11.41 0.33 6.85
C ARG A 141 -10.30 1.35 6.79
N VAL A 142 -9.53 1.33 5.71
CA VAL A 142 -8.58 2.41 5.43
C VAL A 142 -9.40 3.68 5.23
N PRO A 143 -9.23 4.72 6.06
CA PRO A 143 -10.03 5.92 5.97
C PRO A 143 -9.83 6.58 4.60
N PHE A 144 -10.91 6.72 3.85
CA PHE A 144 -10.93 7.55 2.65
C PHE A 144 -10.89 9.01 3.11
N GLY A 145 -9.81 9.72 2.75
CA GLY A 145 -9.58 11.10 3.17
C GLY A 145 -8.27 11.28 3.94
N ILE A 146 -7.38 12.06 3.35
CA ILE A 146 -6.06 12.43 3.86
C ILE A 146 -6.10 12.90 5.33
N GLN A 147 -7.06 13.75 5.66
CA GLN A 147 -7.22 14.32 6.99
C GLN A 147 -7.59 13.28 8.05
N VAL A 148 -8.49 12.35 7.70
CA VAL A 148 -8.95 11.30 8.62
C VAL A 148 -7.81 10.30 8.87
N LEU A 149 -7.10 9.92 7.80
CA LEU A 149 -5.93 9.05 7.89
C LEU A 149 -4.81 9.69 8.71
N SER A 150 -4.49 10.97 8.47
CA SER A 150 -3.47 11.72 9.22
C SER A 150 -3.81 11.78 10.71
N LYS A 151 -5.05 12.17 11.06
CA LYS A 151 -5.53 12.21 12.45
C LYS A 151 -5.42 10.85 13.13
N ALA A 152 -5.80 9.76 12.43
CA ALA A 152 -5.70 8.41 12.97
C ALA A 152 -4.25 7.94 13.14
N PHE A 153 -3.38 8.25 12.18
CA PHE A 153 -1.97 7.91 12.22
C PHE A 153 -1.28 8.59 13.40
N VAL A 154 -1.52 9.90 13.61
CA VAL A 154 -0.92 10.66 14.72
C VAL A 154 -1.39 10.15 16.09
N ARG A 155 -2.67 9.80 16.23
CA ARG A 155 -3.18 9.13 17.45
C ARG A 155 -2.49 7.80 17.69
N THR A 156 -2.28 7.03 16.62
CA THR A 156 -1.65 5.70 16.69
C THR A 156 -0.17 5.80 17.04
N GLU A 157 0.57 6.76 16.45
CA GLU A 157 1.96 7.06 16.82
C GLU A 157 2.08 7.53 18.28
N THR A 158 1.16 8.38 18.73
CA THR A 158 1.12 8.83 20.13
C THR A 158 0.93 7.64 21.08
N TYR A 159 -0.01 6.75 20.74
CA TYR A 159 -0.26 5.55 21.53
C TYR A 159 0.94 4.60 21.54
N GLU A 160 1.57 4.34 20.39
CA GLU A 160 2.78 3.52 20.31
C GLU A 160 3.90 4.08 21.19
N TYR A 161 4.15 5.39 21.12
CA TYR A 161 5.14 6.05 21.96
C TYR A 161 4.84 5.83 23.44
N VAL A 162 3.59 6.04 23.85
CA VAL A 162 3.16 5.84 25.22
C VAL A 162 3.34 4.40 25.69
N VAL A 163 3.01 3.40 24.85
CA VAL A 163 3.25 1.99 25.17
C VAL A 163 4.74 1.74 25.34
N SER A 164 5.58 2.28 24.45
CA SER A 164 7.04 2.14 24.52
C SER A 164 7.66 2.72 25.80
N LEU A 165 7.04 3.73 26.45
CA LEU A 165 7.49 4.24 27.74
C LEU A 165 7.42 3.19 28.86
N THR A 166 6.55 2.19 28.73
CA THR A 166 6.38 1.13 29.73
C THR A 166 6.97 -0.22 29.33
N SER A 167 6.82 -0.61 28.06
CA SER A 167 7.31 -1.90 27.59
C SER A 167 8.72 -1.83 27.00
N GLY A 168 9.20 -0.64 26.62
CA GLY A 168 10.41 -0.45 25.82
C GLY A 168 10.27 -0.94 24.37
N LEU A 169 9.09 -1.42 23.97
CA LEU A 169 8.89 -2.10 22.68
C LEU A 169 7.95 -1.30 21.77
N ALA A 170 8.35 -1.15 20.51
CA ALA A 170 7.53 -0.64 19.43
C ALA A 170 6.45 -1.67 19.03
N GLN A 171 5.42 -1.22 18.29
CA GLN A 171 4.30 -2.08 17.90
C GLN A 171 4.57 -2.66 16.49
N PRO A 172 4.74 -3.98 16.33
CA PRO A 172 5.19 -4.57 15.07
C PRO A 172 4.23 -4.33 13.90
N ASN A 173 2.92 -4.49 14.14
CA ASN A 173 1.90 -4.32 13.10
C ASN A 173 1.77 -2.88 12.59
N PHE A 174 2.22 -1.90 13.37
CA PHE A 174 2.16 -0.50 12.98
C PHE A 174 3.33 -0.07 12.08
N GLN A 175 4.43 -0.82 12.06
CA GLN A 175 5.60 -0.50 11.24
C GLN A 175 5.29 -0.51 9.74
N ARG A 176 4.33 -1.33 9.29
CA ARG A 176 3.87 -1.36 7.89
C ARG A 176 3.28 -0.02 7.46
N TRP A 177 2.47 0.58 8.32
CA TRP A 177 1.86 1.89 8.09
C TRP A 177 2.93 2.99 8.04
N LYS A 178 3.93 2.92 8.92
CA LYS A 178 5.09 3.81 8.92
C LYS A 178 5.93 3.69 7.65
N PHE A 179 6.12 2.48 7.14
CA PHE A 179 6.85 2.26 5.89
C PHE A 179 6.12 2.92 4.71
N CYS A 180 4.80 2.74 4.59
CA CYS A 180 4.02 3.43 3.58
C CYS A 180 4.15 4.96 3.70
N GLN A 181 4.20 5.48 4.93
CA GLN A 181 4.44 6.91 5.15
C GLN A 181 5.85 7.34 4.72
N ALA A 182 6.88 6.52 4.97
CA ALA A 182 8.25 6.76 4.51
C ALA A 182 8.32 6.81 2.97
N SER A 183 7.75 5.82 2.30
CA SER A 183 7.67 5.79 0.83
C SER A 183 6.93 7.00 0.27
N ARG A 184 5.89 7.45 0.99
CA ARG A 184 5.13 8.65 0.64
C ARG A 184 5.96 9.91 0.70
N LEU A 185 6.69 10.11 1.79
CA LEU A 185 7.60 11.24 1.97
C LEU A 185 8.70 11.24 0.90
N ALA A 186 9.22 10.07 0.54
CA ALA A 186 10.27 9.93 -0.47
C ALA A 186 9.85 10.47 -1.84
N HIS A 187 8.65 10.15 -2.30
CA HIS A 187 8.13 10.61 -3.59
C HIS A 187 7.91 12.12 -3.65
N PHE A 188 7.52 12.73 -2.53
CA PHE A 188 7.41 14.18 -2.41
C PHE A 188 8.75 14.89 -2.22
N ASN A 189 9.87 14.19 -2.45
CA ASN A 189 11.22 14.70 -2.24
C ASN A 189 11.50 15.18 -0.81
N LEU A 190 10.77 14.67 0.18
CA LEU A 190 11.06 14.88 1.61
C LEU A 190 12.00 13.77 2.11
N THR A 191 13.16 13.66 1.45
CA THR A 191 14.10 12.53 1.57
C THR A 191 14.61 12.36 3.00
N ASP A 192 14.95 13.45 3.69
CA ASP A 192 15.47 13.40 5.07
C ASP A 192 14.45 12.80 6.05
N GLN A 193 13.18 13.21 5.92
CA GLN A 193 12.10 12.71 6.77
C GLN A 193 11.79 11.25 6.45
N ALA A 194 11.72 10.90 5.16
CA ALA A 194 11.52 9.53 4.70
C ALA A 194 12.61 8.60 5.23
N PHE A 195 13.88 9.02 5.14
CA PHE A 195 15.02 8.26 5.60
C PHE A 195 15.00 8.08 7.11
N LYS A 196 14.56 9.11 7.85
CA LYS A 196 14.40 9.01 9.30
C LYS A 196 13.31 8.02 9.70
N TYR A 197 12.20 7.98 8.97
CA TYR A 197 11.18 6.94 9.17
C TYR A 197 11.76 5.55 8.92
N CYS A 198 12.53 5.36 7.85
CA CYS A 198 13.20 4.09 7.57
C CYS A 198 14.11 3.64 8.73
N GLU A 199 14.92 4.54 9.28
CA GLU A 199 15.77 4.25 10.44
C GLU A 199 14.93 3.83 11.67
N ASN A 200 13.83 4.54 11.96
CA ASN A 200 12.97 4.23 13.09
C ASN A 200 12.31 2.86 12.94
N ILE A 201 11.83 2.54 11.72
CA ILE A 201 11.27 1.24 11.39
C ILE A 201 12.34 0.16 11.56
N ALA A 202 13.57 0.39 11.08
CA ALA A 202 14.67 -0.55 11.21
C ALA A 202 14.93 -0.92 12.68
N ARG A 203 15.08 0.09 13.53
CA ARG A 203 15.27 -0.12 14.98
C ARG A 203 14.13 -0.91 15.60
N ALA A 204 12.89 -0.58 15.25
CA ALA A 204 11.73 -1.33 15.71
C ALA A 204 11.80 -2.80 15.25
N THR A 205 12.13 -3.05 13.97
CA THR A 205 12.23 -4.40 13.41
C THR A 205 13.27 -5.28 14.11
N PHE A 206 14.36 -4.70 14.63
CA PHE A 206 15.37 -5.43 15.40
C PHE A 206 14.87 -5.91 16.77
N THR A 207 13.85 -5.26 17.34
CA THR A 207 13.25 -5.68 18.61
C THR A 207 12.26 -6.85 18.46
N PHE A 208 11.80 -7.13 17.25
CA PHE A 208 10.83 -8.20 16.95
C PHE A 208 11.08 -8.88 15.60
N PRO A 209 12.30 -9.42 15.35
CA PRO A 209 12.68 -9.94 14.05
C PRO A 209 11.75 -11.04 13.56
N ASP A 210 11.23 -11.91 14.44
CA ASP A 210 10.36 -13.03 14.07
C ASP A 210 8.96 -12.61 13.62
N ARG A 211 8.49 -11.42 14.03
CA ARG A 211 7.17 -10.90 13.66
C ARG A 211 7.17 -10.15 12.32
N ILE A 212 8.35 -9.92 11.74
CA ILE A 212 8.50 -9.14 10.51
C ILE A 212 8.86 -10.07 9.35
N LYS A 213 8.06 -10.01 8.27
CA LYS A 213 8.32 -10.81 7.05
C LYS A 213 9.58 -10.35 6.33
N ARG A 214 10.26 -11.28 5.66
CA ARG A 214 11.46 -11.01 4.83
C ARG A 214 11.17 -9.96 3.75
N SER A 215 10.02 -10.05 3.09
CA SER A 215 9.58 -9.14 2.03
C SER A 215 9.42 -7.70 2.51
N PHE A 216 9.07 -7.48 3.78
CA PHE A 216 9.03 -6.15 4.38
C PHE A 216 10.44 -5.57 4.57
N VAL A 217 11.37 -6.37 5.11
CA VAL A 217 12.78 -5.97 5.27
C VAL A 217 13.41 -5.62 3.92
N GLU A 218 13.15 -6.42 2.89
CA GLU A 218 13.65 -6.19 1.53
C GLU A 218 13.17 -4.83 0.97
N ARG A 219 11.87 -4.52 1.11
CA ARG A 219 11.32 -3.22 0.68
C ARG A 219 11.88 -2.04 1.48
N LEU A 220 12.06 -2.21 2.79
CA LEU A 220 12.69 -1.20 3.65
C LEU A 220 14.12 -0.88 3.20
N ILE A 221 14.92 -1.90 2.86
CA ILE A 221 16.26 -1.72 2.32
C ILE A 221 16.21 -0.99 0.98
N LEU A 222 15.36 -1.43 0.05
CA LEU A 222 15.25 -0.82 -1.27
C LEU A 222 14.89 0.67 -1.20
N LEU A 223 13.92 1.02 -0.36
CA LEU A 223 13.56 2.43 -0.16
C LEU A 223 14.72 3.22 0.47
N SER A 224 15.36 2.67 1.50
CA SER A 224 16.48 3.33 2.19
C SER A 224 17.66 3.58 1.24
N CYS A 225 17.96 2.64 0.35
CA CYS A 225 19.00 2.82 -0.66
C CYS A 225 18.66 3.87 -1.70
N LYS A 226 17.38 3.99 -2.10
CA LYS A 226 16.93 5.04 -3.02
C LYS A 226 17.03 6.44 -2.40
N LEU A 227 16.92 6.52 -1.08
CA LEU A 227 16.96 7.76 -0.32
C LEU A 227 18.38 8.18 0.08
N LEU A 228 19.32 7.24 0.10
CA LEU A 228 20.72 7.50 0.43
C LEU A 228 21.41 8.16 -0.77
N ASP A 229 22.06 9.31 -0.54
CA ASP A 229 22.91 9.94 -1.55
C ASP A 229 24.02 8.96 -1.98
N GLU A 230 24.27 8.83 -3.29
CA GLU A 230 25.29 7.94 -3.85
C GLU A 230 26.70 8.18 -3.27
N LYS A 231 26.94 9.37 -2.71
CA LYS A 231 28.21 9.75 -2.07
C LYS A 231 28.24 9.55 -0.55
N ALA A 232 27.13 9.19 0.07
CA ALA A 232 27.04 9.01 1.51
C ALA A 232 27.48 7.60 1.93
N GLU A 233 28.16 7.52 3.07
CA GLU A 233 28.50 6.24 3.70
C GLU A 233 27.22 5.57 4.23
N GLU A 234 27.09 4.26 4.01
CA GLU A 234 25.92 3.50 4.43
C GLU A 234 25.87 3.43 5.98
N PRO A 235 24.75 3.81 6.62
CA PRO A 235 24.67 3.82 8.08
C PRO A 235 24.57 2.41 8.67
N GLU A 236 25.03 2.25 9.91
CA GLU A 236 25.11 0.95 10.62
C GLU A 236 23.79 0.18 10.63
N TRP A 237 22.67 0.86 10.90
CA TRP A 237 21.34 0.22 10.92
C TRP A 237 20.94 -0.38 9.55
N LEU A 238 21.42 0.18 8.44
CA LEU A 238 21.10 -0.34 7.10
C LEU A 238 21.96 -1.58 6.79
N LEU A 239 23.19 -1.62 7.29
CA LEU A 239 24.04 -2.82 7.26
C LEU A 239 23.42 -3.96 8.10
N GLU A 240 22.93 -3.65 9.29
CA GLU A 240 22.22 -4.60 10.16
C GLU A 240 20.93 -5.13 9.51
N LEU A 241 20.14 -4.29 8.85
CA LEU A 241 18.97 -4.72 8.09
C LEU A 241 19.33 -5.72 6.99
N ARG A 242 20.43 -5.48 6.26
CA ARG A 242 20.91 -6.43 5.23
C ARG A 242 21.33 -7.75 5.85
N GLN A 243 21.95 -7.72 7.03
CA GLN A 243 22.30 -8.93 7.76
C GLN A 243 21.04 -9.70 8.20
N LEU A 244 20.05 -9.01 8.78
CA LEU A 244 18.75 -9.61 9.14
C LEU A 244 18.05 -10.23 7.92
N HIS A 245 18.07 -9.54 6.78
CA HIS A 245 17.53 -10.06 5.52
C HIS A 245 18.24 -11.35 5.06
N ARG A 246 19.58 -11.40 5.14
CA ARG A 246 20.38 -12.60 4.82
C ARG A 246 20.08 -13.75 5.77
N THR A 247 20.06 -13.52 7.08
CA THR A 247 19.74 -14.56 8.06
C THR A 247 18.34 -15.14 7.84
N LYS A 248 17.35 -14.30 7.53
CA LYS A 248 16.00 -14.77 7.16
C LYS A 248 15.98 -15.59 5.86
N LEU A 249 16.86 -15.29 4.91
CA LEU A 249 17.00 -16.04 3.66
C LEU A 249 17.63 -17.42 3.91
N GLU A 250 18.66 -17.49 4.74
CA GLU A 250 19.36 -18.72 5.11
C GLU A 250 18.45 -19.68 5.90
N ASN A 251 17.64 -19.15 6.83
CA ASN A 251 16.67 -19.95 7.60
C ASN A 251 15.56 -20.56 6.72
N LEU A 252 15.19 -19.94 5.60
CA LEU A 252 14.22 -20.49 4.65
C LEU A 252 14.80 -21.62 3.79
N ASN A 253 16.11 -21.63 3.59
CA ASN A 253 16.83 -22.63 2.82
C ASN A 253 17.33 -23.81 3.69
N GLY A 254 17.12 -23.76 5.01
CA GLY A 254 17.75 -24.64 5.99
C GLY A 254 16.98 -25.87 6.46
N ASP A 255 15.73 -26.13 6.03
CA ASP A 255 14.99 -27.29 6.57
C ASP A 255 13.92 -27.86 5.60
N PRO A 256 14.11 -29.07 5.01
CA PRO A 256 13.12 -29.72 4.14
C PRO A 256 11.88 -30.26 4.89
N GLU A 257 11.96 -30.51 6.20
CA GLU A 257 10.92 -31.22 6.96
C GLU A 257 9.77 -30.32 7.47
N GLN A 258 9.96 -29.00 7.55
CA GLN A 258 8.90 -28.07 7.98
C GLN A 258 7.90 -27.71 6.87
N ARG A 259 8.15 -28.09 5.61
CA ARG A 259 7.18 -27.96 4.50
C ARG A 259 5.97 -28.88 4.65
N MET A 260 6.05 -29.91 5.49
CA MET A 260 4.96 -30.89 5.69
C MET A 260 4.13 -30.68 6.97
N ALA A 261 4.44 -29.70 7.81
CA ALA A 261 3.76 -29.50 9.10
C ALA A 261 2.70 -28.38 9.16
N THR A 262 2.49 -27.62 8.08
CA THR A 262 1.38 -26.64 7.98
C THR A 262 0.29 -27.03 6.97
N THR A 263 0.39 -28.23 6.39
CA THR A 263 -0.62 -28.79 5.47
C THR A 263 -1.04 -30.19 5.91
N SER A 264 -1.76 -30.30 7.03
CA SER A 264 -2.67 -31.43 7.27
C SER A 264 -3.57 -31.22 8.48
N HIS A 265 -4.84 -30.90 8.21
CA HIS A 265 -5.95 -31.64 8.78
C HIS A 265 -7.14 -31.56 7.81
N ASP A 266 -7.33 -32.69 7.13
CA ASP A 266 -8.60 -33.29 6.66
C ASP A 266 -9.76 -32.35 6.28
N VAL A 267 -10.10 -32.32 4.97
CA VAL A 267 -11.19 -33.15 4.42
C VAL A 267 -10.93 -33.37 2.92
N VAL A 268 -10.59 -34.60 2.54
CA VAL A 268 -10.86 -35.14 1.20
C VAL A 268 -12.16 -35.94 1.31
N SER A 269 -13.20 -35.53 0.58
CA SER A 269 -14.11 -36.39 -0.20
C SER A 269 -15.42 -35.66 -0.47
N GLU A 270 -15.66 -35.35 -1.74
CA GLU A 270 -16.74 -35.89 -2.57
C GLU A 270 -16.95 -34.98 -3.78
N ILE A 271 -16.59 -35.53 -4.95
CA ILE A 271 -16.97 -35.02 -6.26
C ILE A 271 -18.45 -35.32 -6.43
N GLN A 272 -19.25 -34.30 -6.75
CA GLN A 272 -20.50 -34.49 -7.49
C GLN A 272 -20.76 -33.27 -8.39
N ASP A 273 -21.13 -33.61 -9.62
CA ASP A 273 -21.22 -32.80 -10.82
C ASP A 273 -22.11 -31.56 -10.72
N SER A 274 -21.68 -30.46 -11.35
CA SER A 274 -22.58 -29.53 -12.05
C SER A 274 -21.77 -28.72 -13.06
N GLU A 275 -22.10 -28.95 -14.33
CA GLU A 275 -21.50 -28.40 -15.54
C GLU A 275 -21.46 -26.85 -15.58
N CYS A 276 -20.36 -26.29 -16.06
CA CYS A 276 -20.42 -25.14 -16.97
C CYS A 276 -19.30 -25.24 -18.00
N SER A 277 -19.70 -25.55 -19.22
CA SER A 277 -18.89 -25.91 -20.37
C SER A 277 -18.07 -24.71 -20.90
N LEU A 278 -16.73 -24.79 -20.83
CA LEU A 278 -15.85 -24.01 -21.69
C LEU A 278 -15.39 -24.92 -22.83
N ARG A 279 -15.88 -24.59 -24.03
CA ARG A 279 -15.60 -25.26 -25.29
C ARG A 279 -14.10 -25.26 -25.57
N THR A 280 -13.46 -26.42 -25.45
CA THR A 280 -12.17 -26.72 -26.06
C THR A 280 -12.36 -26.78 -27.57
N GLY A 281 -12.31 -25.63 -28.23
CA GLY A 281 -12.09 -25.56 -29.66
C GLY A 281 -10.59 -25.69 -29.92
N GLU A 282 -10.19 -26.73 -30.64
CA GLU A 282 -8.84 -26.96 -31.13
C GLU A 282 -8.32 -25.70 -31.85
N ILE A 283 -7.27 -25.08 -31.28
CA ILE A 283 -6.57 -23.96 -31.91
C ILE A 283 -5.62 -24.57 -32.96
N PRO A 284 -5.75 -24.24 -34.26
CA PRO A 284 -4.82 -24.72 -35.27
C PRO A 284 -3.41 -24.18 -34.99
N ALA A 285 -2.42 -25.06 -34.99
CA ALA A 285 -1.01 -24.70 -34.92
C ALA A 285 -0.63 -23.85 -36.15
N LEU A 286 -0.56 -22.54 -35.98
CA LEU A 286 0.05 -21.61 -36.91
C LEU A 286 1.34 -21.09 -36.27
N GLN A 287 2.44 -21.48 -36.89
CA GLN A 287 3.82 -21.18 -36.52
C GLN A 287 3.99 -19.67 -36.26
N SER A 288 4.19 -19.29 -35.00
CA SER A 288 4.93 -18.08 -34.66
C SER A 288 6.36 -18.25 -35.17
N PRO A 289 7.07 -17.19 -35.59
CA PRO A 289 8.51 -17.29 -35.77
C PRO A 289 9.08 -17.72 -34.43
N ASP A 290 9.68 -18.91 -34.41
CA ASP A 290 10.36 -19.40 -33.22
C ASP A 290 11.34 -18.33 -32.75
N LEU A 291 11.27 -17.98 -31.47
CA LEU A 291 12.26 -17.14 -30.80
C LEU A 291 13.52 -18.00 -30.67
N GLU A 292 14.24 -18.15 -31.77
CA GLU A 292 15.37 -19.06 -31.92
C GLU A 292 16.51 -18.70 -30.95
N GLN A 293 17.08 -19.72 -30.31
CA GLN A 293 18.38 -19.58 -29.65
C GLN A 293 19.45 -19.39 -30.73
N HIS A 294 20.10 -18.22 -30.75
CA HIS A 294 21.19 -17.95 -31.67
C HIS A 294 22.52 -18.54 -31.16
N ASN A 295 23.29 -19.17 -32.05
CA ASN A 295 24.62 -19.70 -31.73
C ASN A 295 25.65 -18.60 -31.37
N ASP A 296 25.44 -17.37 -31.84
CA ASP A 296 26.22 -16.17 -31.52
C ASP A 296 25.28 -14.95 -31.37
N PRO A 297 24.63 -14.79 -30.20
CA PRO A 297 23.65 -13.73 -29.99
C PRO A 297 24.19 -12.30 -30.21
N PRO A 298 25.42 -11.95 -29.79
CA PRO A 298 26.01 -10.64 -30.08
C PRO A 298 26.11 -10.32 -31.57
N ALA A 299 26.68 -11.24 -32.37
CA ALA A 299 26.85 -11.01 -33.81
C ALA A 299 25.51 -10.87 -34.53
N VAL A 300 24.50 -11.66 -34.14
CA VAL A 300 23.15 -11.54 -34.71
C VAL A 300 22.53 -10.19 -34.36
N PHE A 301 22.59 -9.77 -33.09
CA PHE A 301 22.06 -8.48 -32.66
C PHE A 301 22.70 -7.31 -33.42
N GLU A 302 24.03 -7.27 -33.52
CA GLU A 302 24.77 -6.22 -34.22
C GLU A 302 24.46 -6.18 -35.73
N SER A 303 24.15 -7.33 -36.34
CA SER A 303 23.76 -7.38 -37.75
C SER A 303 22.33 -6.88 -38.01
N ARG A 304 21.41 -7.04 -37.04
CA ARG A 304 19.98 -6.77 -37.20
C ARG A 304 19.56 -5.39 -36.69
N TYR A 305 20.33 -4.79 -35.77
CA TYR A 305 19.94 -3.56 -35.10
C TYR A 305 21.09 -2.56 -35.05
N THR A 306 20.80 -1.33 -35.47
CA THR A 306 21.70 -0.19 -35.25
C THR A 306 21.27 0.53 -33.99
N LEU A 307 22.17 0.65 -33.02
CA LEU A 307 21.95 1.35 -31.76
C LEU A 307 22.00 2.88 -31.97
N GLY A 308 21.04 3.58 -31.38
CA GLY A 308 20.94 5.03 -31.36
C GLY A 308 21.28 5.63 -30.00
N LYS A 309 20.68 6.78 -29.70
CA LYS A 309 20.94 7.50 -28.43
C LYS A 309 20.24 6.83 -27.24
N LEU A 310 20.76 7.10 -26.03
CA LEU A 310 20.11 6.70 -24.79
C LEU A 310 18.77 7.44 -24.61
N LEU A 311 17.69 6.70 -24.38
CA LEU A 311 16.36 7.23 -24.06
C LEU A 311 16.13 7.37 -22.56
N GLY A 312 16.65 6.43 -21.77
CA GLY A 312 16.51 6.44 -20.32
C GLY A 312 17.36 5.37 -19.64
N GLN A 313 17.66 5.59 -18.38
CA GLN A 313 18.42 4.67 -17.53
C GLN A 313 17.82 4.66 -16.13
N GLY A 314 17.67 3.48 -15.53
CA GLY A 314 17.11 3.33 -14.19
C GLY A 314 17.32 1.94 -13.59
N GLY A 315 16.60 1.62 -12.52
CA GLY A 315 16.70 0.33 -11.83
C GLY A 315 16.38 -0.89 -12.71
N PHE A 316 15.65 -0.68 -13.81
CA PHE A 316 15.24 -1.70 -14.77
C PHE A 316 16.21 -1.85 -15.96
N GLY A 317 17.35 -1.14 -15.94
CA GLY A 317 18.36 -1.18 -16.99
C GLY A 317 18.45 0.10 -17.81
N SER A 318 19.02 -0.02 -19.02
CA SER A 318 19.25 1.10 -19.95
C SER A 318 18.45 0.89 -21.22
N ILE A 319 17.77 1.93 -21.69
CA ILE A 319 16.92 1.91 -22.88
C ILE A 319 17.50 2.86 -23.92
N PHE A 320 17.68 2.37 -25.14
CA PHE A 320 18.23 3.12 -26.28
C PHE A 320 17.23 3.17 -27.44
N GLU A 321 17.36 4.21 -28.27
CA GLU A 321 16.81 4.17 -29.63
C GLU A 321 17.50 3.06 -30.41
N GLY A 322 16.77 2.43 -31.32
CA GLY A 322 17.33 1.51 -32.28
C GLY A 322 16.62 1.61 -33.62
N VAL A 323 17.29 1.13 -34.66
CA VAL A 323 16.71 0.96 -36.00
C VAL A 323 16.98 -0.47 -36.44
N ARG A 324 15.91 -1.19 -36.78
CA ARG A 324 16.00 -2.52 -37.34
C ARG A 324 16.49 -2.42 -38.79
N THR A 325 17.56 -3.14 -39.12
CA THR A 325 18.28 -2.97 -40.39
C THR A 325 17.51 -3.52 -41.59
N GLU A 326 16.64 -4.51 -41.40
CA GLU A 326 15.87 -5.13 -42.49
C GLU A 326 14.83 -4.21 -43.13
N ASP A 327 14.15 -3.37 -42.33
CA ASP A 327 13.00 -2.58 -42.78
C ASP A 327 13.05 -1.12 -42.34
N GLY A 328 14.12 -0.71 -41.66
CA GLY A 328 14.27 0.63 -41.12
C GLY A 328 13.31 0.95 -39.97
N LYS A 329 12.64 -0.06 -39.38
CA LYS A 329 11.68 0.16 -38.31
C LYS A 329 12.38 0.71 -37.07
N GLU A 330 11.85 1.79 -36.55
CA GLU A 330 12.26 2.37 -35.29
C GLU A 330 11.84 1.47 -34.11
N VAL A 331 12.80 1.18 -33.22
CA VAL A 331 12.61 0.30 -32.07
C VAL A 331 13.21 0.91 -30.80
N ALA A 332 12.85 0.37 -29.65
CA ALA A 332 13.48 0.65 -28.37
C ALA A 332 14.24 -0.60 -27.92
N ILE A 333 15.50 -0.43 -27.50
CA ILE A 333 16.37 -1.53 -27.13
C ILE A 333 16.70 -1.41 -25.64
N LYS A 334 16.22 -2.35 -24.84
CA LYS A 334 16.41 -2.39 -23.38
C LYS A 334 17.49 -3.42 -23.01
N PHE A 335 18.51 -2.98 -22.28
CA PHE A 335 19.57 -3.82 -21.75
C PHE A 335 19.37 -4.05 -20.25
N VAL A 336 19.35 -5.30 -19.81
CA VAL A 336 19.09 -5.71 -18.43
C VAL A 336 20.22 -6.63 -17.93
N GLN A 337 20.93 -6.23 -16.88
CA GLN A 337 22.03 -7.03 -16.32
C GLN A 337 21.51 -8.28 -15.59
N LYS A 338 22.13 -9.45 -15.81
CA LYS A 338 21.66 -10.74 -15.25
C LYS A 338 21.69 -10.85 -13.73
N ILE A 339 22.60 -10.13 -13.07
CA ILE A 339 22.89 -10.26 -11.63
C ILE A 339 21.67 -9.97 -10.73
N LYS A 340 20.64 -9.29 -11.25
CA LYS A 340 19.47 -8.83 -10.48
C LYS A 340 18.12 -9.32 -11.00
N VAL A 341 18.11 -10.34 -11.87
CA VAL A 341 16.90 -10.72 -12.61
C VAL A 341 16.25 -11.98 -12.01
N LYS A 342 15.01 -11.85 -11.55
CA LYS A 342 14.15 -13.01 -11.25
C LYS A 342 13.82 -13.73 -12.57
N THR A 343 13.84 -15.06 -12.55
CA THR A 343 13.47 -15.91 -13.69
C THR A 343 12.17 -16.66 -13.40
N MET A 344 11.48 -17.09 -14.45
CA MET A 344 10.28 -17.93 -14.35
C MET A 344 10.12 -18.81 -15.60
N THR A 345 9.38 -19.91 -15.45
CA THR A 345 8.92 -20.73 -16.58
C THR A 345 7.46 -20.43 -16.87
N ILE A 346 7.12 -20.18 -18.14
CA ILE A 346 5.75 -19.88 -18.58
C ILE A 346 5.16 -21.07 -19.36
N PRO A 347 3.82 -21.17 -19.45
CA PRO A 347 3.18 -22.25 -20.21
C PRO A 347 3.67 -22.35 -21.66
N GLY A 348 4.14 -23.55 -22.03
CA GLY A 348 4.65 -23.87 -23.36
C GLY A 348 6.16 -23.65 -23.55
N GLU A 349 6.87 -23.13 -22.56
CA GLU A 349 8.33 -22.99 -22.59
C GLU A 349 8.98 -24.05 -21.70
N THR A 350 10.12 -24.59 -22.15
CA THR A 350 10.89 -25.60 -21.38
C THR A 350 12.04 -24.99 -20.59
N GLN A 351 12.33 -23.70 -20.80
CA GLN A 351 13.45 -23.00 -20.19
C GLN A 351 12.95 -21.85 -19.32
N GLU A 352 13.71 -21.56 -18.27
CA GLU A 352 13.49 -20.35 -17.49
C GLU A 352 13.86 -19.11 -18.31
N LEU A 353 12.98 -18.11 -18.22
CA LEU A 353 13.14 -16.83 -18.88
C LEU A 353 13.19 -15.72 -17.82
N PRO A 354 13.86 -14.59 -18.09
CA PRO A 354 13.68 -13.38 -17.30
C PRO A 354 12.20 -13.06 -17.14
N VAL A 355 11.74 -12.73 -15.93
CA VAL A 355 10.31 -12.48 -15.66
C VAL A 355 9.72 -11.50 -16.68
N GLU A 356 10.39 -10.38 -16.93
CA GLU A 356 9.90 -9.39 -17.91
C GLU A 356 9.78 -9.97 -19.33
N VAL A 357 10.78 -10.72 -19.80
CA VAL A 357 10.74 -11.40 -21.11
C VAL A 357 9.61 -12.41 -21.16
N ALA A 358 9.44 -13.20 -20.11
CA ALA A 358 8.44 -14.26 -20.03
C ALA A 358 7.02 -13.68 -20.13
N LEU A 359 6.72 -12.66 -19.32
CA LEU A 359 5.43 -11.99 -19.31
C LEU A 359 5.18 -11.24 -20.63
N MET A 360 6.19 -10.55 -21.16
CA MET A 360 6.11 -9.86 -22.46
C MET A 360 5.86 -10.82 -23.62
N LYS A 361 6.48 -12.01 -23.62
CA LYS A 361 6.16 -13.08 -24.58
C LYS A 361 4.70 -13.49 -24.50
N MET A 362 4.14 -13.64 -23.30
CA MET A 362 2.74 -14.01 -23.12
C MET A 362 1.78 -12.93 -23.63
N VAL A 363 2.02 -11.64 -23.36
CA VAL A 363 1.13 -10.55 -23.79
C VAL A 363 1.31 -10.16 -25.27
N SER A 364 2.49 -10.41 -25.86
CA SER A 364 2.79 -10.07 -27.27
C SER A 364 2.34 -11.13 -28.27
N ARG A 365 1.98 -12.35 -27.83
CA ARG A 365 1.39 -13.37 -28.72
C ARG A 365 0.14 -12.82 -29.42
N PRO A 366 -0.22 -13.25 -30.65
CA PRO A 366 -1.49 -12.87 -31.26
C PRO A 366 -2.71 -13.41 -30.48
N PRO A 367 -3.85 -12.70 -30.44
CA PRO A 367 -4.09 -11.35 -30.98
C PRO A 367 -3.41 -10.26 -30.16
N ARG A 368 -2.69 -9.34 -30.80
CA ARG A 368 -1.95 -8.26 -30.13
C ARG A 368 -2.90 -7.17 -29.61
N CYS A 369 -2.51 -6.48 -28.55
CA CYS A 369 -3.21 -5.30 -28.04
C CYS A 369 -2.43 -4.03 -28.37
N SER A 370 -3.08 -3.06 -29.00
CA SER A 370 -2.43 -1.79 -29.38
C SER A 370 -2.02 -0.95 -28.16
N ASN A 371 -2.61 -1.19 -26.99
CA ASN A 371 -2.33 -0.47 -25.74
C ASN A 371 -1.26 -1.12 -24.86
N VAL A 372 -0.52 -2.12 -25.35
CA VAL A 372 0.65 -2.71 -24.69
C VAL A 372 1.81 -2.66 -25.67
N VAL A 373 3.00 -2.26 -25.23
CA VAL A 373 4.21 -2.29 -26.08
C VAL A 373 4.54 -3.74 -26.45
N GLU A 374 4.77 -3.99 -27.73
CA GLU A 374 5.12 -5.33 -28.22
C GLU A 374 6.60 -5.66 -27.98
N LEU A 375 6.86 -6.87 -27.48
CA LEU A 375 8.19 -7.50 -27.56
C LEU A 375 8.38 -8.09 -28.95
N LEU A 376 9.29 -7.49 -29.71
CA LEU A 376 9.59 -7.90 -31.09
C LEU A 376 10.60 -9.05 -31.10
N GLU A 377 11.66 -8.93 -30.30
CA GLU A 377 12.74 -9.90 -30.22
C GLU A 377 13.48 -9.76 -28.89
N TRP A 378 14.21 -10.79 -28.47
CA TRP A 378 15.09 -10.70 -27.30
C TRP A 378 16.33 -11.58 -27.48
N PHE A 379 17.41 -11.22 -26.79
CA PHE A 379 18.69 -11.91 -26.85
C PHE A 379 19.18 -12.22 -25.44
N ASN A 380 19.72 -13.43 -25.28
CA ASN A 380 20.42 -13.86 -24.08
C ASN A 380 21.94 -13.72 -24.32
N MET A 381 22.52 -12.59 -23.92
CA MET A 381 23.97 -12.36 -23.98
C MET A 381 24.65 -12.91 -22.73
N ASP A 382 25.99 -12.94 -22.68
CA ASP A 382 26.72 -13.52 -21.53
C ASP A 382 26.31 -12.90 -20.18
N ASP A 383 26.41 -11.57 -20.05
CA ASP A 383 26.16 -10.85 -18.78
C ASP A 383 24.83 -10.07 -18.73
N GLN A 384 24.06 -10.07 -19.82
CA GLN A 384 22.85 -9.25 -19.93
C GLN A 384 21.79 -9.88 -20.84
N TYR A 385 20.54 -9.50 -20.62
CA TYR A 385 19.45 -9.70 -21.56
C TYR A 385 19.23 -8.43 -22.37
N VAL A 386 18.94 -8.59 -23.67
CA VAL A 386 18.59 -7.48 -24.57
C VAL A 386 17.18 -7.71 -25.07
N MET A 387 16.30 -6.72 -24.91
CA MET A 387 14.92 -6.77 -25.40
C MET A 387 14.73 -5.71 -26.47
N VAL A 388 14.21 -6.11 -27.63
CA VAL A 388 13.82 -5.22 -28.72
C VAL A 388 12.31 -5.03 -28.66
N LEU A 389 11.90 -3.78 -28.46
CA LEU A 389 10.53 -3.38 -28.17
C LEU A 389 10.00 -2.45 -29.27
N GLU A 390 8.69 -2.45 -29.47
CA GLU A 390 8.00 -1.39 -30.21
C GLU A 390 8.34 -0.01 -29.64
N ARG A 391 8.62 0.97 -30.52
CA ARG A 391 8.85 2.36 -30.11
C ARG A 391 7.82 3.30 -30.73
N PRO A 392 6.84 3.80 -29.94
CA PRO A 392 6.00 4.91 -30.35
C PRO A 392 6.82 6.18 -30.56
N SER A 393 6.46 7.00 -31.55
CA SER A 393 7.11 8.30 -31.78
C SER A 393 6.16 9.29 -32.47
N PRO A 394 6.10 10.56 -32.03
CA PRO A 394 6.69 11.07 -30.77
C PRO A 394 5.96 10.46 -29.55
N CYS A 395 6.68 10.26 -28.45
CA CYS A 395 6.06 9.84 -27.19
C CYS A 395 6.82 10.35 -25.96
N MET A 396 6.14 10.35 -24.83
CA MET A 396 6.71 10.55 -23.49
C MET A 396 5.95 9.70 -22.49
N ASP A 397 6.48 9.55 -21.28
CA ASP A 397 5.71 8.95 -20.18
C ASP A 397 4.54 9.86 -19.76
N LEU A 398 3.44 9.24 -19.33
CA LEU A 398 2.21 9.94 -18.97
C LEU A 398 2.43 10.91 -17.81
N TYR A 399 3.37 10.60 -16.90
CA TYR A 399 3.73 11.48 -15.80
C TYR A 399 4.31 12.82 -16.29
N LYS A 400 5.24 12.79 -17.24
CA LYS A 400 5.73 14.04 -17.88
C LYS A 400 4.61 14.76 -18.62
N PHE A 401 3.75 14.02 -19.31
CA PHE A 401 2.63 14.62 -20.03
C PHE A 401 1.67 15.36 -19.10
N THR A 402 1.26 14.75 -17.98
CA THR A 402 0.37 15.37 -16.98
C THR A 402 1.00 16.61 -16.36
N ASN A 403 2.30 16.57 -16.03
CA ASN A 403 3.01 17.73 -15.49
C ASN A 403 3.02 18.91 -16.48
N LEU A 404 3.18 18.64 -17.79
CA LEU A 404 3.09 19.68 -18.83
C LEU A 404 1.67 20.26 -18.98
N GLN A 405 0.63 19.54 -18.56
CA GLN A 405 -0.77 20.01 -18.56
C GLN A 405 -1.18 20.74 -17.27
N GLY A 406 -0.26 20.91 -16.30
CA GLY A 406 -0.56 21.52 -15.00
C GLY A 406 -0.93 20.51 -13.92
N ASP A 407 -0.21 19.39 -13.90
CA ASP A 407 -0.27 18.27 -12.94
C ASP A 407 -1.57 17.44 -12.97
N CYS A 408 -2.64 17.91 -13.61
CA CYS A 408 -3.91 17.21 -13.76
C CYS A 408 -4.42 17.26 -15.20
N LEU A 409 -5.33 16.36 -15.54
CA LEU A 409 -6.01 16.28 -16.83
C LEU A 409 -7.49 16.63 -16.68
N PRO A 410 -8.09 17.31 -17.68
CA PRO A 410 -9.54 17.42 -17.78
C PRO A 410 -10.19 16.03 -17.79
N GLU A 411 -11.33 15.87 -17.12
CA GLU A 411 -12.01 14.58 -16.95
C GLU A 411 -12.23 13.81 -18.26
N ALA A 412 -12.58 14.52 -19.35
CA ALA A 412 -12.77 13.90 -20.66
C ALA A 412 -11.47 13.26 -21.19
N GLN A 413 -10.34 13.96 -21.04
CA GLN A 413 -9.04 13.46 -21.46
C GLN A 413 -8.56 12.32 -20.53
N ALA A 414 -8.78 12.47 -19.22
CA ALA A 414 -8.48 11.42 -18.23
C ALA A 414 -9.27 10.14 -18.54
N ARG A 415 -10.55 10.26 -18.92
CA ARG A 415 -11.40 9.14 -19.36
C ARG A 415 -10.83 8.46 -20.60
N ASP A 416 -10.47 9.21 -21.64
CA ASP A 416 -9.96 8.65 -22.89
C ASP A 416 -8.62 7.91 -22.69
N VAL A 417 -7.75 8.46 -21.84
CA VAL A 417 -6.52 7.79 -21.39
C VAL A 417 -6.87 6.52 -20.62
N MET A 418 -7.74 6.60 -19.61
CA MET A 418 -8.05 5.47 -18.73
C MET A 418 -8.75 4.30 -19.45
N LEU A 419 -9.59 4.57 -20.46
CA LEU A 419 -10.17 3.52 -21.29
C LEU A 419 -9.09 2.68 -21.99
N GLN A 420 -8.02 3.32 -22.47
CA GLN A 420 -6.87 2.64 -23.08
C GLN A 420 -6.07 1.85 -22.06
N VAL A 421 -5.85 2.41 -20.86
CA VAL A 421 -5.17 1.72 -19.75
C VAL A 421 -5.96 0.48 -19.29
N ILE A 422 -7.28 0.58 -19.20
CA ILE A 422 -8.17 -0.55 -18.85
C ILE A 422 -8.09 -1.65 -19.90
N ARG A 423 -8.04 -1.30 -21.20
CA ARG A 423 -7.82 -2.27 -22.29
C ARG A 423 -6.49 -2.98 -22.15
N ALA A 424 -5.42 -2.25 -21.85
CA ALA A 424 -4.10 -2.82 -21.60
C ALA A 424 -4.11 -3.78 -20.40
N ALA A 425 -4.64 -3.34 -19.25
CA ALA A 425 -4.71 -4.13 -18.02
C ALA A 425 -5.52 -5.41 -18.22
N ARG A 426 -6.67 -5.34 -18.91
CA ARG A 426 -7.45 -6.51 -19.26
C ARG A 426 -6.68 -7.46 -20.14
N HIS A 427 -6.08 -6.95 -21.23
CA HIS A 427 -5.33 -7.80 -22.14
C HIS A 427 -4.24 -8.59 -21.40
N CYS A 428 -3.55 -7.96 -20.45
CA CYS A 428 -2.62 -8.69 -19.57
C CYS A 428 -3.33 -9.81 -18.80
N CYS A 429 -4.45 -9.51 -18.14
CA CYS A 429 -5.21 -10.49 -17.35
C CYS A 429 -5.73 -11.67 -18.19
N ASP A 430 -6.29 -11.39 -19.38
CA ASP A 430 -6.77 -12.40 -20.33
C ASP A 430 -5.64 -13.31 -20.82
N ARG A 431 -4.40 -12.83 -20.75
CA ARG A 431 -3.17 -13.58 -21.05
C ARG A 431 -2.56 -14.27 -19.85
N GLY A 432 -3.23 -14.27 -18.70
CA GLY A 432 -2.70 -14.85 -17.47
C GLY A 432 -1.52 -14.07 -16.90
N VAL A 433 -1.43 -12.76 -17.15
CA VAL A 433 -0.36 -11.87 -16.68
C VAL A 433 -0.93 -10.79 -15.78
N LEU A 434 -0.35 -10.64 -14.59
CA LEU A 434 -0.62 -9.54 -13.68
C LEU A 434 0.55 -8.56 -13.70
N HIS A 435 0.31 -7.32 -14.14
CA HIS A 435 1.36 -6.31 -14.29
C HIS A 435 1.94 -5.81 -12.94
N ARG A 436 1.10 -5.69 -11.91
CA ARG A 436 1.41 -5.21 -10.53
C ARG A 436 1.94 -3.78 -10.37
N ASP A 437 2.39 -3.10 -11.43
CA ASP A 437 2.91 -1.72 -11.34
C ASP A 437 2.35 -0.77 -12.42
N ILE A 438 1.03 -0.74 -12.61
CA ILE A 438 0.38 0.20 -13.55
C ILE A 438 0.32 1.58 -12.89
N LYS A 439 1.02 2.56 -13.48
CA LYS A 439 1.16 3.95 -13.01
C LYS A 439 1.59 4.85 -14.17
N GLU A 440 1.56 6.15 -13.97
CA GLU A 440 1.87 7.19 -14.97
C GLU A 440 3.25 7.00 -15.62
N GLU A 441 4.27 6.62 -14.85
CA GLU A 441 5.64 6.42 -15.37
C GLU A 441 5.76 5.18 -16.26
N ASN A 442 4.87 4.21 -16.11
CA ASN A 442 4.84 2.97 -16.88
C ASN A 442 3.83 3.02 -18.04
N LEU A 443 3.35 4.21 -18.40
CA LEU A 443 2.44 4.46 -19.52
C LEU A 443 3.09 5.45 -20.48
N LEU A 444 3.36 5.02 -21.71
CA LEU A 444 3.77 5.93 -22.78
C LEU A 444 2.54 6.53 -23.44
N ILE A 445 2.56 7.84 -23.69
CA ILE A 445 1.54 8.55 -24.44
C ILE A 445 2.16 9.19 -25.69
N ASN A 446 1.53 8.97 -26.84
CA ASN A 446 1.85 9.70 -28.05
C ASN A 446 1.27 11.12 -27.95
N THR A 447 2.12 12.14 -28.06
CA THR A 447 1.72 13.54 -27.83
C THR A 447 0.80 14.08 -28.91
N ASP A 448 0.79 13.47 -30.08
CA ASP A 448 0.01 13.93 -31.24
C ASP A 448 -1.35 13.23 -31.30
N THR A 449 -1.40 11.94 -30.94
CA THR A 449 -2.59 11.10 -31.06
C THR A 449 -3.27 10.76 -29.73
N LEU A 450 -2.61 11.00 -28.60
CA LEU A 450 -3.01 10.55 -27.25
C LEU A 450 -3.18 9.02 -27.14
N GLU A 451 -2.56 8.25 -28.03
CA GLU A 451 -2.49 6.80 -27.90
C GLU A 451 -1.60 6.41 -26.72
N VAL A 452 -2.11 5.53 -25.86
CA VAL A 452 -1.45 5.09 -24.63
C VAL A 452 -0.99 3.65 -24.76
N LYS A 453 0.25 3.37 -24.34
CA LYS A 453 0.82 2.03 -24.27
C LYS A 453 1.45 1.73 -22.92
N LEU A 454 1.07 0.60 -22.34
CA LEU A 454 1.67 0.03 -21.15
C LEU A 454 3.06 -0.54 -21.44
N ILE A 455 4.01 -0.24 -20.56
CA ILE A 455 5.40 -0.72 -20.57
C ILE A 455 5.79 -1.32 -19.21
N ASP A 456 6.95 -1.97 -19.20
CA ASP A 456 7.68 -2.43 -17.99
C ASP A 456 6.97 -3.50 -17.14
N PHE A 457 7.15 -4.75 -17.56
CA PHE A 457 6.63 -5.92 -16.86
C PHE A 457 7.62 -6.47 -15.81
N GLY A 458 8.66 -5.71 -15.45
CA GLY A 458 9.70 -6.17 -14.53
C GLY A 458 9.20 -6.49 -13.12
N SER A 459 8.11 -5.85 -12.70
CA SER A 459 7.43 -6.09 -11.43
C SER A 459 6.27 -7.08 -11.54
N GLY A 460 5.97 -7.61 -12.73
CA GLY A 460 4.80 -8.46 -12.97
C GLY A 460 4.91 -9.87 -12.41
N ASP A 461 3.84 -10.65 -12.55
CA ASP A 461 3.77 -12.07 -12.21
C ASP A 461 2.73 -12.80 -13.09
N LEU A 462 2.73 -14.13 -13.05
CA LEU A 462 1.62 -14.91 -13.57
C LEU A 462 0.36 -14.62 -12.76
N LEU A 463 -0.75 -14.36 -13.44
CA LEU A 463 -2.06 -14.22 -12.82
C LEU A 463 -2.49 -15.57 -12.24
N LYS A 464 -2.86 -15.58 -10.97
CA LYS A 464 -3.32 -16.78 -10.25
C LYS A 464 -4.54 -16.47 -9.39
N ASP A 465 -5.32 -17.51 -9.11
CA ASP A 465 -6.51 -17.45 -8.25
C ASP A 465 -6.19 -17.61 -6.76
N THR A 466 -4.91 -17.74 -6.40
CA THR A 466 -4.44 -17.80 -5.01
C THR A 466 -3.89 -16.44 -4.56
N PRO A 467 -3.87 -16.16 -3.24
CA PRO A 467 -3.30 -14.93 -2.73
C PRO A 467 -1.80 -14.75 -3.08
N TYR A 468 -1.40 -13.50 -3.28
CA TYR A 468 0.00 -13.09 -3.38
C TYR A 468 0.48 -12.59 -2.02
N GLU A 469 1.57 -13.16 -1.51
CA GLU A 469 2.18 -12.80 -0.22
C GLU A 469 3.32 -11.78 -0.34
N GLU A 470 3.68 -11.40 -1.59
CA GLU A 470 4.69 -10.41 -1.92
C GLU A 470 4.09 -9.34 -2.84
N TYR A 471 4.40 -8.09 -2.53
CA TYR A 471 4.05 -6.94 -3.36
C TYR A 471 5.32 -6.31 -3.92
N SER A 472 5.40 -6.18 -5.24
CA SER A 472 6.55 -5.63 -5.97
C SER A 472 6.20 -4.36 -6.76
N GLY A 473 4.99 -3.82 -6.60
CA GLY A 473 4.56 -2.58 -7.25
C GLY A 473 4.98 -1.32 -6.49
N THR A 474 4.54 -0.16 -6.96
CA THR A 474 4.78 1.15 -6.34
C THR A 474 3.96 1.33 -5.06
N ASP A 475 4.57 1.90 -4.02
CA ASP A 475 3.99 1.93 -2.67
C ASP A 475 2.70 2.76 -2.54
N PHE A 476 2.50 3.79 -3.37
CA PHE A 476 1.25 4.57 -3.42
C PHE A 476 0.04 3.77 -3.87
N PHE A 477 0.29 2.69 -4.60
CA PHE A 477 -0.72 1.82 -5.20
C PHE A 477 -0.97 0.57 -4.34
N ILE A 478 -0.31 0.43 -3.18
CA ILE A 478 -0.52 -0.73 -2.30
C ILE A 478 -2.01 -0.79 -1.91
N PRO A 479 -2.67 -1.94 -2.13
CA PRO A 479 -4.05 -2.12 -1.76
C PRO A 479 -4.18 -2.31 -0.23
N PRO A 480 -5.29 -1.86 0.38
CA PRO A 480 -5.48 -1.85 1.82
C PRO A 480 -5.39 -3.25 2.45
N GLU A 481 -5.89 -4.28 1.77
CA GLU A 481 -5.83 -5.68 2.20
C GLU A 481 -4.39 -6.19 2.35
N PHE A 482 -3.45 -5.71 1.53
CA PHE A 482 -2.05 -6.11 1.65
C PHE A 482 -1.36 -5.44 2.84
N LEU A 483 -1.72 -4.20 3.18
CA LEU A 483 -1.22 -3.55 4.41
C LEU A 483 -1.66 -4.31 5.66
N LYS A 484 -2.89 -4.80 5.62
CA LYS A 484 -3.54 -5.49 6.72
C LYS A 484 -3.05 -6.93 6.87
N ASN A 485 -3.19 -7.71 5.81
CA ASN A 485 -3.02 -9.16 5.84
C ASN A 485 -1.69 -9.62 5.24
N GLU A 486 -0.92 -8.73 4.62
CA GLU A 486 0.25 -9.08 3.78
C GLU A 486 -0.08 -10.08 2.66
N GLU A 487 -1.34 -10.08 2.23
CA GLU A 487 -1.86 -10.89 1.14
C GLU A 487 -2.85 -10.07 0.31
N TYR A 488 -2.86 -10.30 -1.00
CA TYR A 488 -3.86 -9.72 -1.91
C TYR A 488 -4.23 -10.67 -3.05
N MET A 489 -5.36 -10.40 -3.69
CA MET A 489 -5.80 -11.08 -4.91
C MET A 489 -5.44 -10.24 -6.14
N GLY A 490 -4.98 -10.89 -7.21
CA GLY A 490 -4.42 -10.18 -8.37
C GLY A 490 -5.37 -9.18 -9.03
N ILE A 491 -6.56 -9.64 -9.46
CA ILE A 491 -7.54 -8.80 -10.15
C ILE A 491 -8.06 -7.64 -9.26
N PRO A 492 -8.49 -7.87 -8.01
CA PRO A 492 -8.89 -6.77 -7.11
C PRO A 492 -7.81 -5.71 -6.93
N THR A 493 -6.54 -6.10 -6.78
CA THR A 493 -5.41 -5.16 -6.68
C THR A 493 -5.19 -4.36 -7.95
N ALA A 494 -5.33 -4.97 -9.14
CA ALA A 494 -5.22 -4.24 -10.41
C ALA A 494 -6.30 -3.16 -10.53
N ILE A 495 -7.54 -3.46 -10.11
CA ILE A 495 -8.65 -2.50 -10.10
C ILE A 495 -8.39 -1.36 -9.11
N TRP A 496 -7.91 -1.68 -7.90
CA TRP A 496 -7.49 -0.69 -6.92
C TRP A 496 -6.46 0.28 -7.52
N GLY A 497 -5.42 -0.27 -8.16
CA GLY A 497 -4.38 0.52 -8.80
C GLY A 497 -4.92 1.44 -9.90
N LEU A 498 -5.86 0.96 -10.73
CA LEU A 498 -6.53 1.78 -11.75
C LEU A 498 -7.35 2.93 -11.14
N GLY A 499 -7.98 2.72 -9.98
CA GLY A 499 -8.68 3.78 -9.24
C GLY A 499 -7.73 4.84 -8.69
N VAL A 500 -6.60 4.42 -8.13
CA VAL A 500 -5.53 5.32 -7.67
C VAL A 500 -4.99 6.17 -8.83
N LEU A 501 -4.74 5.56 -9.99
CA LEU A 501 -4.29 6.23 -11.21
C LEU A 501 -5.33 7.23 -11.75
N LEU A 502 -6.61 6.82 -11.86
CA LEU A 502 -7.65 7.74 -12.34
C LEU A 502 -7.76 8.98 -11.45
N PHE A 503 -7.69 8.79 -10.13
CA PHE A 503 -7.72 9.89 -9.18
C PHE A 503 -6.51 10.81 -9.35
N SER A 504 -5.31 10.28 -9.49
CA SER A 504 -4.11 11.10 -9.68
C SER A 504 -4.16 11.90 -10.98
N LEU A 505 -4.65 11.31 -12.07
CA LEU A 505 -4.81 12.00 -13.34
C LEU A 505 -5.79 13.18 -13.24
N ILE A 506 -6.91 13.05 -12.52
CA ILE A 506 -7.93 14.12 -12.43
C ILE A 506 -7.56 15.17 -11.37
N CYS A 507 -7.00 14.74 -10.24
CA CYS A 507 -6.76 15.61 -9.09
C CYS A 507 -5.34 16.18 -9.03
N GLY A 508 -4.42 15.67 -9.87
CA GLY A 508 -3.00 15.97 -9.86
C GLY A 508 -2.25 15.53 -8.61
N VAL A 509 -2.92 14.71 -7.79
CA VAL A 509 -2.40 14.21 -6.53
C VAL A 509 -2.94 12.79 -6.30
N TYR A 510 -2.14 11.87 -5.77
CA TYR A 510 -2.63 10.59 -5.26
C TYR A 510 -3.68 10.77 -4.14
N PRO A 511 -4.66 9.85 -4.04
CA PRO A 511 -5.76 9.93 -3.07
C PRO A 511 -5.30 9.79 -1.61
N PHE A 512 -4.13 9.19 -1.38
CA PHE A 512 -3.57 8.94 -0.06
C PHE A 512 -2.28 9.73 0.14
N PHE A 513 -2.39 10.93 0.69
CA PHE A 513 -1.29 11.91 0.79
C PHE A 513 -1.21 12.73 2.08
N VAL A 514 -0.14 13.55 2.15
CA VAL A 514 0.61 14.05 3.34
C VAL A 514 0.45 15.57 3.56
N ALA A 515 -0.36 16.30 2.79
CA ALA A 515 -0.37 17.76 2.90
C ALA A 515 -0.80 18.27 4.32
N ASP A 516 -1.72 17.57 4.99
CA ASP A 516 -2.10 17.91 6.38
C ASP A 516 -1.15 17.33 7.44
N VAL A 517 -0.28 16.40 7.04
CA VAL A 517 0.80 15.82 7.86
C VAL A 517 1.94 16.84 8.02
N LEU A 518 2.11 17.82 7.12
CA LEU A 518 3.16 18.85 7.27
C LEU A 518 2.87 19.88 8.38
N HIS A 519 1.60 20.14 8.69
CA HIS A 519 1.22 21.01 9.80
C HIS A 519 1.08 20.26 11.14
N ASP A 520 0.71 18.97 11.13
CA ASP A 520 0.48 18.18 12.34
C ASP A 520 1.52 17.09 12.66
N ALA A 521 2.33 16.64 11.70
CA ALA A 521 3.35 15.60 11.87
C ALA A 521 4.76 16.14 12.09
N HIS A 522 4.84 17.22 12.85
CA HIS A 522 6.05 17.51 13.62
C HIS A 522 6.30 16.48 14.75
N LEU A 523 5.52 15.39 14.82
CA LEU A 523 5.64 14.31 15.80
C LEU A 523 6.69 13.27 15.41
N GLU A 524 7.95 13.69 15.47
CA GLU A 524 9.09 12.77 15.48
C GLU A 524 9.12 11.99 16.81
N LEU A 525 8.27 10.98 17.00
CA LEU A 525 8.29 10.17 18.23
C LEU A 525 9.36 9.07 18.11
N CYS A 526 10.52 9.36 18.68
CA CYS A 526 11.64 8.44 18.84
C CYS A 526 11.44 7.65 20.15
N PRO A 527 11.43 6.30 20.12
CA PRO A 527 11.48 5.49 21.34
C PRO A 527 12.83 5.60 22.08
N ASP A 528 13.87 6.11 21.42
CA ASP A 528 15.21 6.17 22.02
C ASP A 528 15.61 7.59 22.45
N LEU A 529 15.79 7.74 23.77
CA LEU A 529 16.12 8.96 24.50
C LEU A 529 17.64 9.17 24.51
N SER A 530 18.25 9.51 23.38
CA SER A 530 19.49 10.30 23.41
C SER A 530 19.77 10.97 22.07
N GLN A 531 19.72 12.30 22.09
CA GLN A 531 20.28 13.24 21.10
C GLN A 531 19.61 13.32 19.72
N VAL A 532 18.71 14.29 19.54
CA VAL A 532 18.58 15.04 18.27
C VAL A 532 18.20 16.49 18.58
N ARG A 533 18.97 17.46 18.04
CA ARG A 533 18.66 18.90 17.99
C ARG A 533 17.96 19.18 16.66
N VAL A 534 16.83 19.88 16.69
CA VAL A 534 16.14 20.37 15.47
C VAL A 534 16.60 21.80 15.18
N LYS A 535 17.05 22.06 13.94
CA LYS A 535 17.15 23.41 13.36
C LYS A 535 15.82 23.73 12.67
N GLN A 536 15.27 24.90 12.97
CA GLN A 536 14.10 25.48 12.30
C GLN A 536 14.53 26.12 10.98
N ASP A 537 13.81 25.83 9.90
CA ASP A 537 13.10 26.82 9.06
C ASP A 537 12.47 26.13 7.84
N PHE A 538 11.24 26.48 7.48
CA PHE A 538 10.92 27.11 6.18
C PHE A 538 9.41 27.43 6.08
N SER A 539 9.15 28.52 5.37
CA SER A 539 7.89 29.27 5.31
C SER A 539 6.82 28.67 4.41
N ALA A 540 5.57 28.94 4.80
CA ALA A 540 4.34 28.55 4.13
C ALA A 540 4.16 29.19 2.74
N ARG A 541 3.55 28.44 1.82
CA ARG A 541 2.73 28.99 0.72
C ARG A 541 1.46 28.16 0.56
N HIS A 542 0.35 28.89 0.48
CA HIS A 542 -1.03 28.42 0.41
C HIS A 542 -1.38 27.66 -0.86
N LEU A 543 -2.25 26.65 -0.73
CA LEU A 543 -3.21 26.26 -1.76
C LEU A 543 -4.54 25.92 -1.09
N ASP A 544 -5.47 26.86 -1.17
CA ASP A 544 -6.90 26.64 -0.87
C ASP A 544 -7.52 25.80 -2.00
N VAL A 545 -7.88 24.55 -1.70
CA VAL A 545 -8.78 23.72 -2.51
C VAL A 545 -9.77 23.04 -1.54
N PRO A 546 -11.10 23.01 -1.80
CA PRO A 546 -12.08 22.63 -0.79
C PRO A 546 -11.93 21.20 -0.25
N LEU A 547 -12.12 21.09 1.06
CA LEU A 547 -12.14 19.88 1.88
C LEU A 547 -13.35 18.99 1.55
N ASP A 548 -13.24 18.07 0.58
CA ASP A 548 -13.81 16.71 0.67
C ASP A 548 -13.28 15.82 -0.48
N ARG A 549 -12.00 15.41 -0.37
CA ARG A 549 -11.39 14.47 -1.33
C ARG A 549 -11.93 13.04 -1.19
N SER A 550 -12.67 12.74 -0.12
CA SER A 550 -13.20 11.41 0.16
C SER A 550 -14.43 11.10 -0.69
N GLY A 551 -15.35 12.07 -0.81
CA GLY A 551 -16.48 11.98 -1.75
C GLY A 551 -16.01 11.89 -3.20
N ILE A 552 -14.95 12.61 -3.57
CA ILE A 552 -14.40 12.58 -4.94
C ILE A 552 -13.83 11.19 -5.28
N MET A 553 -13.06 10.55 -4.39
CA MET A 553 -12.55 9.20 -4.66
C MET A 553 -13.66 8.16 -4.72
N GLU A 554 -14.68 8.28 -3.87
CA GLU A 554 -15.86 7.41 -3.90
C GLU A 554 -16.65 7.59 -5.19
N ASP A 555 -16.90 8.83 -5.63
CA ASP A 555 -17.60 9.13 -6.88
C ASP A 555 -16.79 8.71 -8.11
N VAL A 556 -15.48 9.00 -8.14
CA VAL A 556 -14.56 8.67 -9.23
C VAL A 556 -14.37 7.15 -9.37
N CYS A 557 -14.19 6.42 -8.25
CA CYS A 557 -14.04 4.96 -8.28
C CYS A 557 -15.37 4.22 -8.46
N SER A 558 -16.46 4.66 -7.82
CA SER A 558 -17.75 3.95 -7.82
C SER A 558 -18.56 4.18 -9.10
N SER A 559 -18.51 5.38 -9.69
CA SER A 559 -19.32 5.71 -10.87
C SER A 559 -18.50 5.71 -12.17
N CYS A 560 -17.38 6.43 -12.22
CA CYS A 560 -16.61 6.61 -13.45
C CYS A 560 -15.80 5.37 -13.83
N LEU A 561 -15.02 4.81 -12.89
CA LEU A 561 -14.23 3.59 -13.16
C LEU A 561 -15.14 2.40 -13.45
N THR A 562 -16.22 2.22 -12.70
CA THR A 562 -17.24 1.20 -12.97
C THR A 562 -17.82 1.32 -14.37
N ALA A 563 -18.21 2.53 -14.78
CA ALA A 563 -18.77 2.75 -16.11
C ALA A 563 -17.76 2.41 -17.22
N MET A 564 -16.50 2.82 -17.05
CA MET A 564 -15.42 2.50 -18.01
C MET A 564 -15.13 1.00 -18.08
N LEU A 565 -15.11 0.30 -16.95
CA LEU A 565 -14.93 -1.16 -16.88
C LEU A 565 -16.08 -1.90 -17.60
N LEU A 566 -17.32 -1.48 -17.37
CA LEU A 566 -18.51 -2.02 -18.04
C LEU A 566 -18.51 -1.72 -19.54
N GLU A 567 -18.12 -0.50 -19.95
CA GLU A 567 -18.02 -0.10 -21.36
C GLU A 567 -17.06 -1.01 -22.12
N GLN A 568 -15.98 -1.41 -21.47
CA GLN A 568 -15.03 -2.32 -22.07
C GLN A 568 -15.56 -3.77 -22.06
N GLY A 569 -16.62 -4.12 -21.35
CA GLY A 569 -17.12 -5.51 -21.28
C GLY A 569 -16.36 -6.39 -20.29
N VAL A 570 -15.82 -5.80 -19.22
CA VAL A 570 -15.35 -6.54 -18.05
C VAL A 570 -16.61 -6.93 -17.27
N PHE A 571 -17.06 -8.17 -17.51
CA PHE A 571 -18.24 -8.76 -16.88
C PHE A 571 -17.82 -9.77 -15.82
N TRP A 572 -18.31 -9.60 -14.59
CA TRP A 572 -18.01 -10.52 -13.50
C TRP A 572 -19.03 -11.67 -13.52
N PRO A 573 -18.58 -12.94 -13.49
CA PRO A 573 -19.50 -14.04 -13.25
C PRO A 573 -20.08 -13.92 -11.84
N GLY A 574 -21.34 -13.49 -11.75
CA GLY A 574 -22.15 -13.56 -10.54
C GLY A 574 -22.16 -12.35 -9.61
N LYS A 575 -21.54 -11.21 -9.94
CA LYS A 575 -21.65 -9.94 -9.19
C LYS A 575 -21.55 -8.72 -10.10
N SER A 576 -22.22 -7.61 -9.79
CA SER A 576 -22.06 -6.35 -10.54
C SER A 576 -20.68 -5.71 -10.31
N ALA A 577 -20.18 -4.89 -11.23
CA ALA A 577 -18.93 -4.13 -11.02
C ALA A 577 -19.03 -3.19 -9.80
N THR A 578 -20.24 -2.68 -9.51
CA THR A 578 -20.57 -2.01 -8.25
C THR A 578 -20.46 -2.93 -7.05
N GLU A 579 -20.85 -4.21 -7.13
CA GLU A 579 -20.67 -5.19 -6.05
C GLU A 579 -19.21 -5.62 -5.87
N ALA A 580 -18.40 -5.67 -6.93
CA ALA A 580 -16.96 -5.94 -6.85
C ALA A 580 -16.20 -4.77 -6.20
N LEU A 581 -16.56 -3.53 -6.55
CA LEU A 581 -16.07 -2.31 -5.88
C LEU A 581 -16.66 -2.14 -4.46
N TRP A 582 -17.90 -2.59 -4.23
CA TRP A 582 -18.51 -2.66 -2.90
C TRP A 582 -17.83 -3.74 -2.04
N GLU A 583 -17.46 -4.90 -2.57
CA GLU A 583 -16.70 -5.89 -1.80
C GLU A 583 -15.25 -5.44 -1.55
N LEU A 584 -14.65 -4.66 -2.46
CA LEU A 584 -13.40 -3.92 -2.25
C LEU A 584 -13.54 -2.80 -1.18
N GLN A 585 -14.72 -2.18 -1.07
CA GLN A 585 -15.03 -1.25 0.03
C GLN A 585 -15.46 -1.95 1.34
N TRP A 586 -15.82 -3.25 1.32
CA TRP A 586 -16.52 -3.89 2.44
C TRP A 586 -16.21 -5.39 2.56
N GLY A 587 -15.04 -5.72 3.09
CA GLY A 587 -14.75 -7.07 3.57
C GLY A 587 -15.69 -7.50 4.70
N LYS A 588 -16.78 -8.22 4.38
CA LYS A 588 -17.45 -9.16 5.30
C LYS A 588 -18.24 -10.24 4.52
N ARG A 589 -17.72 -11.48 4.51
CA ARG A 589 -18.34 -12.69 5.10
C ARG A 589 -17.64 -13.98 4.61
N TYR A 590 -16.66 -14.46 5.39
CA TYR A 590 -16.57 -15.90 5.66
C TYR A 590 -17.38 -16.15 6.93
N THR A 591 -18.64 -16.56 6.76
CA THR A 591 -19.46 -17.37 7.69
C THR A 591 -20.93 -17.28 7.28
N ARG A 592 -21.35 -18.21 6.42
CA ARG A 592 -22.69 -18.80 6.54
C ARG A 592 -22.61 -20.24 6.02
N LYS A 593 -22.46 -21.18 6.94
CA LYS A 593 -22.92 -22.55 6.72
C LYS A 593 -24.39 -22.45 6.32
N ARG A 594 -24.74 -23.07 5.19
CA ARG A 594 -26.14 -23.34 4.83
C ARG A 594 -26.70 -24.33 5.86
N THR A 595 -27.81 -23.96 6.46
CA THR A 595 -28.89 -24.88 6.88
C THR A 595 -30.12 -24.44 6.14
#